data_AF-A0A7C1NKV5-F1
#
_entry.id   AF-A0A7C1NKV5-F1
#
_cell.length_a   1.000
_cell.length_b   1.000
_cell.length_c   1.000
_cell.angle_alpha   90.00
_cell.angle_beta   90.00
_cell.angle_gamma   90.00
#
_symmetry.space_group_name_H-M   'P 1'
#
loop_
_entity.id
_entity.type
_entity.pdbx_description
1 polymer ?
#
loop_
_entity_poly.entity_id
_entity_poly.type
_entity_poly.pdbx_seq_one_letter_code
_entity_poly.pdbx_strand_id
1 'polypeptide(L)'
;MDWMSELIAREKHLKQEITELKNSAGKPKIGLARRAHFYKQMRLQIDDIQSLLDDYLCGRNENECTIMSYKARLGLPIFSHLHSIYSASKSK
;
A
#
# COMPACT_ATOMS: atom_id res chain seq x y z
N MET A 1 -6.49 -17.62 10.70
CA MET A 1 -5.44 -16.71 10.21
C MET A 1 -5.97 -15.30 10.38
N ASP A 2 -5.28 -14.40 11.09
CA ASP A 2 -5.74 -13.02 11.25
C ASP A 2 -5.29 -12.18 10.04
N TRP A 3 -6.16 -12.15 9.02
CA TRP A 3 -5.94 -11.48 7.74
C TRP A 3 -5.55 -10.00 7.90
N MET A 4 -6.07 -9.34 8.95
CA MET A 4 -5.79 -7.93 9.21
C MET A 4 -4.37 -7.71 9.73
N SER A 5 -3.88 -8.60 10.59
CA SER A 5 -2.50 -8.55 11.10
C SER A 5 -1.45 -8.69 10.00
N GLU A 6 -1.71 -9.54 8.99
CA GLU A 6 -0.81 -9.71 7.85
C GLU A 6 -0.75 -8.44 6.98
N LEU A 7 -1.91 -7.82 6.72
CA LEU A 7 -1.96 -6.56 5.98
C LEU A 7 -1.27 -5.43 6.74
N ILE A 8 -1.46 -5.35 8.07
CA ILE A 8 -0.78 -4.35 8.92
C ILE A 8 0.73 -4.52 8.88
N ALA A 9 1.23 -5.76 8.91
CA ALA A 9 2.66 -6.03 8.79
C ALA A 9 3.23 -5.53 7.45
N ARG A 10 2.51 -5.73 6.34
CA ARG A 10 2.91 -5.23 5.02
C ARG A 10 2.88 -3.71 4.94
N GLU A 11 1.85 -3.06 5.50
CA GLU A 11 1.83 -1.60 5.57
C GLU A 11 2.96 -1.04 6.45
N LYS A 12 3.29 -1.70 7.55
CA LYS A 12 4.41 -1.29 8.40
C LYS A 12 5.74 -1.32 7.63
N HIS A 13 5.94 -2.34 6.79
CA HIS A 13 7.09 -2.41 5.90
C HIS A 13 7.12 -1.25 4.89
N LEU A 14 5.99 -1.01 4.21
CA LEU A 14 5.83 0.13 3.30
C LEU A 14 6.14 1.47 3.98
N LYS A 15 5.68 1.66 5.22
CA LYS A 15 5.98 2.86 6.03
C LYS A 15 7.47 3.01 6.34
N GLN A 16 8.15 1.91 6.64
CA GLN A 16 9.59 1.90 6.90
C GLN A 16 10.37 2.36 5.67
N GLU A 17 10.07 1.79 4.49
CA GLU A 17 10.74 2.17 3.25
C GLU A 17 10.52 3.65 2.88
N ILE A 18 9.29 4.17 3.05
CA ILE A 18 8.99 5.60 2.84
C ILE A 18 9.81 6.47 3.79
N THR A 19 9.94 6.05 5.05
CA THR A 19 10.71 6.78 6.06
C THR A 19 12.20 6.79 5.73
N GLU A 20 12.75 5.66 5.28
CA GLU A 20 14.14 5.56 4.83
C GLU A 20 14.42 6.44 3.61
N LEU A 21 13.48 6.51 2.65
CA LEU A 21 13.61 7.44 1.53
C LEU A 21 13.64 8.89 2.02
N LYS A 22 12.72 9.28 2.90
CA LYS A 22 12.66 10.64 3.45
C LYS A 22 13.97 11.00 4.16
N ASN A 23 14.50 10.08 4.96
CA ASN A 23 15.76 10.29 5.70
C ASN A 23 16.98 10.36 4.77
N SER A 24 16.94 9.64 3.64
CA SER A 24 18.01 9.67 2.64
C SER A 24 17.93 10.90 1.71
N ALA A 25 16.75 11.54 1.58
CA ALA A 25 16.54 12.74 0.76
C ALA A 25 17.34 13.97 1.19
N GLY A 26 17.86 14.01 2.42
CA GLY A 26 18.80 15.05 2.89
C GLY A 26 20.23 14.91 2.33
N LYS A 27 20.53 13.83 1.60
CA LYS A 27 21.81 13.64 0.91
C LYS A 27 21.66 14.09 -0.56
N PRO A 28 22.41 15.10 -1.03
CA PRO A 28 22.21 15.74 -2.35
C PRO A 28 22.54 14.85 -3.57
N LYS A 29 22.73 13.53 -3.40
CA LYS A 29 23.08 12.56 -4.45
C LYS A 29 22.06 11.45 -4.67
N ILE A 30 20.82 11.59 -4.22
CA ILE A 30 19.76 10.68 -4.67
C ILE A 30 19.31 11.13 -6.05
N GLY A 31 19.99 10.61 -7.08
CA GLY A 31 19.65 10.88 -8.48
C GLY A 31 18.22 10.47 -8.81
N LEU A 32 17.64 11.13 -9.83
CA LEU A 32 16.29 10.88 -10.35
C LEU A 32 15.97 9.40 -10.56
N ALA A 33 16.95 8.60 -10.99
CA ALA A 33 16.82 7.15 -11.18
C ALA A 33 16.46 6.39 -9.90
N ARG A 34 17.03 6.78 -8.74
CA ARG A 34 16.75 6.13 -7.45
C ARG A 34 15.36 6.47 -6.93
N ARG A 35 14.87 7.69 -7.20
CA ARG A 35 13.48 8.08 -6.92
C ARG A 35 12.50 7.31 -7.80
N ALA A 36 12.77 7.22 -9.11
CA ALA A 36 11.93 6.45 -10.04
C ALA A 36 11.87 4.96 -9.66
N HIS A 37 13.01 4.37 -9.28
CA HIS A 37 13.05 3.00 -8.76
C HIS A 37 12.19 2.84 -7.51
N PHE A 38 12.30 3.77 -6.56
CA PHE A 38 11.51 3.75 -5.33
C PHE A 38 10.00 3.84 -5.60
N TYR A 39 9.57 4.77 -6.45
CA TYR A 39 8.14 4.86 -6.83
C TYR A 39 7.64 3.57 -7.50
N LYS A 40 8.48 2.91 -8.32
CA LYS A 40 8.14 1.61 -8.90
C LYS A 40 7.97 0.54 -7.81
N GLN A 41 8.88 0.48 -6.84
CA GLN A 41 8.81 -0.48 -5.72
C GLN A 41 7.59 -0.24 -4.84
N MET A 42 7.31 1.01 -4.47
CA MET A 42 6.10 1.37 -3.72
C MET A 42 4.83 0.91 -4.43
N ARG A 43 4.76 1.09 -5.75
CA ARG A 43 3.60 0.67 -6.53
C ARG A 43 3.40 -0.85 -6.47
N LEU A 44 4.47 -1.62 -6.61
CA LEU A 44 4.41 -3.08 -6.47
C LEU A 44 3.89 -3.49 -5.09
N GLN A 45 4.38 -2.86 -4.02
CA GLN A 45 3.91 -3.17 -2.67
C GLN A 45 2.44 -2.83 -2.44
N ILE A 46 1.94 -1.75 -3.04
CA ILE A 46 0.52 -1.40 -2.99
C ILE A 46 -0.31 -2.42 -3.77
N ASP A 47 0.14 -2.80 -4.97
CA ASP A 47 -0.52 -3.82 -5.77
C ASP A 47 -0.54 -5.18 -5.02
N ASP A 48 0.53 -5.53 -4.30
CA ASP A 48 0.62 -6.74 -3.47
C ASP A 48 -0.34 -6.73 -2.27
N ILE A 49 -0.49 -5.58 -1.58
CA ILE A 49 -1.45 -5.42 -0.48
C ILE A 49 -2.89 -5.52 -1.01
N GLN A 50 -3.16 -4.92 -2.17
CA GLN A 50 -4.47 -5.00 -2.82
C GLN A 50 -4.78 -6.44 -3.25
N SER A 51 -3.84 -7.13 -3.89
CA SER A 51 -4.02 -8.53 -4.31
C SER A 51 -4.31 -9.44 -3.12
N LEU A 52 -3.59 -9.27 -2.01
CA LEU A 52 -3.85 -10.06 -0.80
C LEU A 52 -5.22 -9.76 -0.20
N LEU A 53 -5.64 -8.48 -0.20
CA LEU A 53 -6.98 -8.12 0.23
C LEU A 53 -8.02 -8.80 -0.66
N ASP A 54 -7.85 -8.76 -1.98
CA ASP A 54 -8.75 -9.40 -2.94
C ASP A 54 -8.81 -10.92 -2.73
N ASP A 55 -7.69 -11.57 -2.44
CA ASP A 55 -7.64 -13.00 -2.10
C ASP A 55 -8.46 -13.32 -0.84
N TYR A 56 -8.39 -12.46 0.19
CA TYR A 56 -9.22 -12.65 1.39
C TYR A 56 -10.70 -12.36 1.17
N LEU A 57 -11.04 -11.51 0.19
CA LEU A 57 -12.41 -11.20 -0.19
C LEU A 57 -13.00 -12.27 -1.14
N CYS A 58 -12.15 -13.02 -1.84
CA CYS A 58 -12.58 -14.04 -2.78
C CYS A 58 -13.46 -15.11 -2.10
N GLY A 59 -14.61 -15.40 -2.71
CA GLY A 59 -15.58 -16.38 -2.21
C GLY A 59 -16.44 -15.90 -1.04
N ARG A 60 -16.31 -14.64 -0.60
CA ARG A 60 -17.17 -14.04 0.42
C ARG A 60 -18.41 -13.39 -0.19
N ASN A 61 -19.45 -13.23 0.64
CA ASN A 61 -20.64 -12.50 0.22
C ASN A 61 -20.43 -10.97 0.27
N GLU A 62 -21.33 -10.23 -0.37
CA GLU A 62 -21.23 -8.77 -0.52
C GLU A 62 -21.16 -8.02 0.83
N ASN A 63 -21.91 -8.47 1.84
CA ASN A 63 -21.87 -7.87 3.18
C ASN A 63 -20.51 -8.08 3.85
N GLU A 64 -19.98 -9.30 3.79
CA GLU A 64 -18.65 -9.60 4.31
C GLU A 64 -17.57 -8.80 3.59
N CYS A 65 -17.67 -8.69 2.26
CA CYS A 65 -16.75 -7.91 1.45
C CYS A 65 -16.77 -6.43 1.84
N THR A 66 -17.96 -5.87 2.07
CA THR A 66 -18.13 -4.47 2.46
C THR A 66 -17.50 -4.20 3.83
N ILE A 67 -17.78 -5.07 4.81
CA ILE A 67 -17.24 -4.94 6.18
C ILE A 67 -15.72 -5.08 6.18
N MET A 68 -15.18 -6.06 5.46
CA MET A 68 -13.73 -6.30 5.43
C MET A 68 -12.99 -5.21 4.67
N SER A 69 -13.52 -4.74 3.54
CA SER A 69 -12.95 -3.61 2.81
C SER A 69 -12.93 -2.34 3.66
N TYR A 70 -14.00 -2.09 4.43
CA TYR A 70 -14.05 -0.96 5.36
C TYR A 70 -13.01 -1.09 6.47
N LYS A 71 -12.87 -2.28 7.07
CA LYS A 71 -11.85 -2.57 8.08
C LYS A 71 -10.43 -2.40 7.53
N ALA A 72 -10.16 -2.89 6.32
CA ALA A 72 -8.88 -2.71 5.66
C ALA A 72 -8.56 -1.24 5.41
N ARG A 73 -9.55 -0.44 4.97
CA ARG A 73 -9.39 1.00 4.73
C ARG A 73 -9.03 1.75 6.01
N LEU A 74 -9.65 1.41 7.14
CA LEU A 74 -9.34 2.03 8.43
C LEU A 74 -8.02 1.53 9.04
N GLY A 75 -7.73 0.23 8.89
CA GLY A 75 -6.56 -0.42 9.45
C GLY A 75 -5.27 -0.17 8.67
N LEU A 76 -5.38 0.30 7.43
CA LEU A 76 -4.24 0.54 6.52
C LEU A 76 -4.30 1.97 5.95
N PRO A 77 -4.06 3.01 6.77
CA PRO A 77 -4.17 4.41 6.35
C PRO A 77 -3.18 4.84 5.25
N ILE A 78 -1.93 4.35 5.28
CA ILE A 78 -0.89 4.69 4.30
C ILE A 78 -1.22 4.03 2.97
N PHE A 79 -1.55 2.74 3.01
CA PHE A 79 -2.00 2.02 1.81
C PHE A 79 -3.22 2.71 1.21
N SER A 80 -4.24 3.01 2.01
CA SER A 80 -5.48 3.64 1.54
C SER A 80 -5.23 5.00 0.89
N HIS A 81 -4.37 5.81 1.50
CA HIS A 81 -4.01 7.11 0.95
C HIS A 81 -3.26 6.99 -0.38
N LEU A 82 -2.23 6.15 -0.42
CA LEU A 82 -1.42 5.96 -1.62
C LEU A 82 -2.23 5.33 -2.75
N HIS A 83 -3.00 4.28 -2.45
CA HIS A 83 -3.89 3.64 -3.41
C HIS A 83 -4.89 4.64 -4.00
N SER A 84 -5.45 5.55 -3.19
CA SER A 84 -6.33 6.62 -3.68
C SER A 84 -5.62 7.60 -4.62
N ILE A 85 -4.36 7.95 -4.36
CA ILE A 85 -3.57 8.81 -5.25
C ILE A 85 -3.35 8.11 -6.59
N TYR A 86 -2.98 6.83 -6.56
CA TYR A 86 -2.69 6.06 -7.76
C TYR A 86 -3.94 5.78 -8.60
N SER A 87 -5.06 5.42 -7.97
CA SER A 87 -6.32 5.20 -8.68
C SER A 87 -6.83 6.49 -9.32
N ALA A 88 -6.74 7.63 -8.62
CA ALA A 88 -7.07 8.94 -9.20
C ALA A 88 -6.16 9.30 -10.38
N SER A 89 -4.89 8.90 -10.35
CA SER A 89 -3.94 9.17 -11.44
C SER A 89 -4.18 8.35 -12.71
N LYS A 90 -4.86 7.19 -12.62
CA LYS A 90 -5.25 6.37 -13.78
C LYS A 90 -6.46 6.92 -14.55
N SER A 91 -7.19 7.88 -13.98
CA SER A 91 -8.37 8.51 -14.60
C SER A 91 -8.04 9.74 -15.46
N LYS A 92 -6.78 9.96 -15.82
CA LYS A 92 -6.33 11.06 -16.70
C LYS A 92 -5.71 10.54 -17.98
#